data_AF-A0A432QP50-F1
#
_entry.id   AF-A0A432QP50-F1
#
_cell.length_a   1.000
_cell.length_b   1.000
_cell.length_c   1.000
_cell.angle_alpha   90.00
_cell.angle_beta   90.00
_cell.angle_gamma   90.00
#
_symmetry.space_group_name_H-M   'P 1'
#
loop_
_entity.id
_entity.type
_entity.pdbx_description
1 polymer ?
#
loop_
_entity_poly.entity_id
_entity_poly.type
_entity_poly.pdbx_seq_one_letter_code
_entity_poly.pdbx_strand_id
1 'polypeptide(L)'
;MKSFNDGLAKGLGIGATVVGLMMMTMFSLLPLGIFSQVLDLEHYMGLKISLAAIFALITFSFYVKYVKSMKLPPIVWGFGTMISLLMSGVLFFVTVDVILKIIGLE
;
A
#
# COMPACT_ATOMS: atom_id res chain seq x y z
N MET A 1 24.03 -25.26 12.48
CA MET A 1 22.70 -25.35 13.12
C MET A 1 21.85 -24.20 12.57
N LYS A 2 20.74 -24.48 11.87
CA LYS A 2 19.68 -23.49 11.67
C LYS A 2 19.07 -23.27 13.06
N SER A 3 19.40 -22.14 13.68
CA SER A 3 18.97 -21.85 15.04
C SER A 3 17.45 -21.75 15.06
N PHE A 4 16.81 -22.33 16.06
CA PHE A 4 15.37 -22.21 16.34
C PHE A 4 14.87 -20.76 16.24
N ASN A 5 15.77 -19.80 16.52
CA ASN A 5 15.59 -18.37 16.39
C ASN A 5 15.28 -17.89 14.95
N ASP A 6 15.86 -18.52 13.92
CA ASP A 6 15.60 -18.18 12.50
C ASP A 6 14.21 -18.60 12.05
N GLY A 7 13.71 -19.73 12.56
CA GLY A 7 12.35 -20.22 12.28
C GLY A 7 11.29 -19.35 12.95
N LEU A 8 11.55 -18.94 14.19
CA LEU A 8 10.69 -18.05 14.98
C LEU A 8 10.64 -16.64 14.38
N ALA A 9 11.80 -16.09 13.98
CA ALA A 9 11.87 -14.78 13.31
C ALA A 9 11.15 -14.78 11.95
N LYS A 10 11.24 -15.89 11.19
CA LYS A 10 10.55 -16.05 9.92
C LYS A 10 9.03 -16.22 10.10
N GLY A 11 8.60 -16.96 11.13
CA GLY A 11 7.18 -17.09 11.50
C GLY A 11 6.56 -15.77 11.99
N LEU A 12 7.29 -15.03 12.84
CA LEU A 12 6.91 -13.69 13.28
C LEU A 12 6.82 -12.70 12.11
N GLY A 13 7.76 -12.77 11.16
CA GLY A 13 7.73 -11.93 9.95
C GLY A 13 6.50 -12.17 9.08
N ILE A 14 6.10 -13.43 8.88
CA ILE A 14 4.89 -13.77 8.11
C ILE A 14 3.64 -13.31 8.87
N GLY A 15 3.54 -13.60 10.17
CA GLY A 15 2.41 -13.17 11.01
C GLY A 15 2.23 -11.65 11.00
N ALA A 16 3.32 -10.88 11.13
CA ALA A 16 3.30 -9.42 11.07
C ALA A 16 2.89 -8.88 9.69
N THR A 17 3.25 -9.58 8.61
CA THR A 17 2.82 -9.23 7.25
C THR A 17 1.31 -9.40 7.09
N VAL A 18 0.74 -10.48 7.66
CA VAL A 18 -0.72 -10.73 7.65
C VAL A 18 -1.46 -9.68 8.48
N VAL A 19 -0.97 -9.36 9.68
CA VAL A 19 -1.54 -8.28 10.50
C VAL A 19 -1.44 -6.93 9.77
N GLY A 20 -0.31 -6.67 9.10
CA GLY A 20 -0.13 -5.52 8.22
C GLY A 20 -1.16 -5.45 7.11
N LEU A 21 -1.41 -6.57 6.41
CA LEU A 21 -2.46 -6.65 5.40
C LEU A 21 -3.83 -6.31 6.01
N MET A 22 -4.21 -6.94 7.13
CA MET A 22 -5.51 -6.69 7.77
C MET A 22 -5.68 -5.23 8.20
N MET A 23 -4.66 -4.65 8.84
CA MET A 23 -4.68 -3.24 9.23
C MET A 23 -4.76 -2.33 8.02
N MET A 24 -4.00 -2.60 6.95
CA MET A 24 -4.04 -1.80 5.74
C MET A 24 -5.38 -1.90 5.02
N THR A 25 -6.02 -3.07 4.99
CA THR A 25 -7.38 -3.18 4.46
C THR A 25 -8.33 -2.29 5.24
N MET A 26 -8.31 -2.34 6.58
CA MET A 26 -9.15 -1.47 7.42
C MET A 26 -8.85 0.02 7.22
N PHE A 27 -7.57 0.40 7.16
CA PHE A 27 -7.16 1.78 6.96
C PHE A 27 -7.39 2.30 5.54
N SER A 28 -7.32 1.45 4.52
CA SER A 28 -7.63 1.84 3.13
C SER A 28 -9.10 2.16 2.94
N LEU A 29 -9.98 1.51 3.70
CA LEU A 29 -11.41 1.77 3.70
C LEU A 29 -11.77 3.10 4.36
N LEU A 30 -10.91 3.66 5.22
CA LEU A 30 -11.15 4.95 5.89
C LEU A 30 -11.18 6.12 4.90
N PRO A 31 -10.13 6.35 4.07
CA PRO A 31 -10.18 7.33 3.00
C PRO A 31 -11.34 7.05 2.03
N LEU A 32 -11.54 5.80 1.62
CA LEU A 32 -12.64 5.44 0.72
C LEU A 32 -14.01 5.76 1.31
N GLY A 33 -14.20 5.60 2.63
CA GLY A 33 -15.43 5.95 3.34
C GLY A 33 -15.62 7.46 3.50
N ILE A 34 -14.58 8.18 3.92
CA ILE A 34 -14.61 9.66 4.07
C ILE A 34 -14.89 10.33 2.72
N PHE A 35 -14.25 9.84 1.66
CA PHE A 35 -14.40 10.36 0.32
C PHE A 35 -15.49 9.62 -0.47
N SER A 36 -16.29 8.73 0.12
CA SER A 36 -17.26 7.90 -0.63
C SER A 36 -18.30 8.71 -1.42
N GLN A 37 -18.68 9.89 -0.91
CA GLN A 37 -19.59 10.81 -1.60
C GLN A 37 -18.90 11.67 -2.67
N VAL A 38 -17.57 11.73 -2.61
CA VAL A 38 -16.73 12.55 -3.50
C VAL A 38 -16.06 11.66 -4.56
N LEU A 39 -15.86 10.38 -4.30
CA LEU A 39 -15.22 9.44 -5.21
C LEU A 39 -16.16 9.09 -6.35
N ASP A 40 -15.75 9.39 -7.58
CA ASP A 40 -16.47 8.93 -8.77
C ASP A 40 -15.89 7.56 -9.16
N LEU A 41 -16.71 6.52 -9.01
CA LEU A 41 -16.37 5.16 -9.37
C LEU A 41 -16.85 4.79 -10.78
N GLU A 42 -17.62 5.64 -11.47
CA GLU A 42 -18.10 5.37 -12.83
C GLU A 42 -17.11 5.88 -13.89
N HIS A 43 -16.63 7.11 -13.73
CA HIS A 43 -15.74 7.71 -14.72
C HIS A 43 -14.27 7.33 -14.47
N TYR A 44 -13.55 7.11 -15.59
CA TYR A 44 -12.12 6.85 -15.65
C TYR A 44 -11.57 5.80 -14.65
N MET A 45 -12.42 4.90 -14.13
CA MET A 45 -12.03 3.94 -13.08
C MET A 45 -10.82 3.09 -13.50
N GLY A 46 -10.80 2.62 -14.75
CA GLY A 46 -9.67 1.88 -15.30
C GLY A 46 -8.37 2.69 -15.33
N LEU A 47 -8.44 3.99 -15.68
CA LEU A 47 -7.29 4.89 -15.67
C LEU A 47 -6.78 5.11 -14.24
N LYS A 48 -7.69 5.44 -13.31
CA LYS A 48 -7.39 5.68 -11.89
C LYS A 48 -6.70 4.47 -11.26
N ILE A 49 -7.24 3.27 -11.47
CA ILE A 49 -6.68 2.01 -10.97
C ILE A 49 -5.31 1.73 -11.61
N SER A 50 -5.18 1.90 -12.92
CA SER A 50 -3.92 1.63 -13.63
C SER A 50 -2.79 2.54 -13.14
N LEU A 51 -3.07 3.84 -13.03
CA LEU A 51 -2.08 4.81 -12.54
C LEU A 51 -1.73 4.56 -11.06
N ALA A 52 -2.74 4.28 -10.22
CA ALA A 52 -2.52 3.94 -8.82
C ALA A 52 -1.67 2.67 -8.66
N ALA A 53 -1.91 1.63 -9.46
CA ALA A 53 -1.13 0.40 -9.44
C ALA A 53 0.33 0.64 -9.85
N ILE A 54 0.57 1.41 -10.92
CA ILE A 54 1.93 1.77 -11.36
C ILE A 54 2.65 2.55 -10.25
N PHE A 55 1.98 3.55 -9.68
CA PHE A 55 2.54 4.37 -8.61
C PHE A 55 2.87 3.54 -7.35
N ALA A 56 1.97 2.63 -6.97
CA ALA A 56 2.17 1.72 -5.86
C ALA A 56 3.38 0.80 -6.08
N LEU A 57 3.57 0.26 -7.28
CA LEU A 57 4.71 -0.58 -7.63
C LEU A 57 6.04 0.18 -7.63
N ILE A 58 6.04 1.43 -8.08
CA ILE A 58 7.21 2.31 -8.02
C ILE A 58 7.59 2.56 -6.55
N THR A 59 6.61 2.94 -5.73
CA THR A 59 6.80 3.21 -4.30
C THR A 59 7.30 1.97 -3.57
N PHE A 60 6.69 0.81 -3.82
CA PHE A 60 7.15 -0.50 -3.34
C PHE A 60 8.62 -0.74 -3.71
N SER A 61 9.01 -0.49 -4.95
CA SER A 61 10.37 -0.71 -5.42
C SER A 61 11.38 0.17 -4.70
N PHE A 62 11.03 1.43 -4.44
CA PHE A 62 11.86 2.34 -3.63
C PHE A 62 11.95 1.88 -2.18
N TYR A 63 10.83 1.46 -1.58
CA TYR A 63 10.80 0.96 -0.22
C TYR A 63 11.69 -0.29 -0.08
N VAL A 64 11.54 -1.29 -0.94
CA VAL A 64 12.36 -2.51 -0.89
C VAL A 64 13.86 -2.18 -1.00
N LYS A 65 14.24 -1.23 -1.87
CA LYS A 65 15.64 -0.76 -1.96
C LYS A 65 16.10 -0.09 -0.66
N TYR A 66 15.28 0.78 -0.09
CA TYR A 66 15.56 1.48 1.16
C TYR A 66 15.80 0.49 2.32
N VAL A 67 14.89 -0.46 2.50
CA VAL A 67 14.95 -1.41 3.61
C VAL A 67 16.12 -2.39 3.47
N LYS A 68 16.50 -2.75 2.22
CA LYS A 68 17.75 -3.48 1.93
C LYS A 68 18.99 -2.67 2.30
N SER A 69 19.04 -1.40 1.92
CA SER A 69 20.17 -0.50 2.21
C SER A 69 20.39 -0.31 3.71
N MET A 70 19.30 -0.18 4.47
CA MET A 70 19.33 0.09 5.90
C MET A 70 19.40 -1.19 6.76
N LYS A 71 19.42 -2.38 6.14
CA LYS A 71 19.45 -3.70 6.82
C LYS A 71 18.39 -3.84 7.93
N LEU A 72 17.19 -3.32 7.68
CA LEU A 72 16.13 -3.32 8.69
C LEU A 72 15.61 -4.74 8.98
N PRO A 73 15.02 -4.98 10.16
CA PRO A 73 14.50 -6.29 10.54
C PRO A 73 13.46 -6.84 9.55
N PRO A 74 13.35 -8.18 9.41
CA PRO A 74 12.38 -8.82 8.50
C PRO A 74 10.91 -8.44 8.75
N ILE A 75 10.58 -8.10 10.00
CA ILE A 75 9.23 -7.62 10.38
C ILE A 75 8.92 -6.29 9.69
N VAL A 76 9.89 -5.37 9.68
CA VAL A 76 9.76 -4.04 9.05
C VAL A 76 9.69 -4.19 7.53
N TRP A 77 10.43 -5.13 6.95
CA TRP A 77 10.30 -5.50 5.54
C TRP A 77 8.86 -5.86 5.20
N GLY A 78 8.30 -6.91 5.81
CA GLY A 78 6.97 -7.40 5.44
C GLY A 78 5.87 -6.36 5.67
N PHE A 79 5.83 -5.80 6.88
CA PHE A 79 4.82 -4.83 7.27
C PHE A 79 4.90 -3.53 6.45
N GLY A 80 6.08 -2.92 6.36
CA GLY A 80 6.22 -1.66 5.65
C GLY A 80 6.11 -1.79 4.13
N THR A 81 6.41 -2.96 3.57
CA THR A 81 6.19 -3.23 2.15
C THR A 81 4.70 -3.26 1.82
N MET A 82 3.89 -3.87 2.68
CA MET A 82 2.43 -3.87 2.54
C MET A 82 1.85 -2.47 2.66
N ILE A 83 2.32 -1.66 3.62
CA ILE A 83 1.93 -0.25 3.75
C ILE A 83 2.28 0.51 2.48
N SER A 84 3.53 0.41 2.05
CA SER A 84 4.06 1.12 0.89
C SER A 84 3.32 0.79 -0.39
N LEU A 85 2.71 -0.40 -0.52
CA LEU A 85 1.98 -0.81 -1.71
C LEU A 85 0.51 -0.38 -1.63
N LEU A 86 -0.17 -0.68 -0.52
CA LEU A 86 -1.61 -0.43 -0.41
C LEU A 86 -1.94 1.04 -0.17
N MET A 87 -1.26 1.70 0.77
CA MET A 87 -1.59 3.10 1.11
C MET A 87 -1.20 4.07 0.01
N SER A 88 -0.06 3.85 -0.64
CA SER A 88 0.35 4.69 -1.77
C SER A 88 -0.62 4.57 -2.95
N GLY A 89 -1.07 3.36 -3.27
CA GLY A 89 -2.07 3.13 -4.32
C GLY A 89 -3.40 3.79 -4.00
N VAL A 90 -3.92 3.61 -2.79
CA VAL A 90 -5.21 4.20 -2.37
C VAL A 90 -5.14 5.73 -2.35
N LEU A 91 -4.08 6.31 -1.79
CA LEU A 91 -3.90 7.76 -1.77
C LEU A 91 -3.76 8.33 -3.17
N PHE A 92 -3.01 7.66 -4.05
CA PHE A 92 -2.85 8.11 -5.43
C PHE A 92 -4.16 8.01 -6.21
N PHE A 93 -4.94 6.95 -6.02
CA PHE A 93 -6.27 6.80 -6.60
C PHE A 93 -7.18 7.98 -6.23
N VAL A 94 -7.27 8.30 -4.93
CA VAL A 94 -8.05 9.45 -4.43
C VAL A 94 -7.51 10.76 -5.02
N THR A 95 -6.18 10.89 -5.11
CA THR A 95 -5.54 12.11 -5.67
C THR A 95 -5.89 12.30 -7.14
N VAL A 96 -5.85 11.24 -7.95
CA VAL A 96 -6.20 11.32 -9.38
C VAL A 96 -7.69 11.68 -9.54
N ASP A 97 -8.57 11.08 -8.74
CA ASP A 97 -10.00 11.40 -8.73
C ASP A 97 -10.24 12.89 -8.42
N VAL A 98 -9.60 13.41 -7.38
CA VAL A 98 -9.70 14.84 -7.04
C VAL A 98 -9.16 15.74 -8.15
N ILE A 99 -8.05 15.36 -8.79
CA ILE A 99 -7.48 16.13 -9.91
C ILE A 99 -8.43 16.15 -11.10
N LEU A 100 -8.99 15.00 -11.49
CA LEU A 100 -9.94 14.88 -12.61
C LEU A 100 -11.16 15.78 -12.42
N LYS A 101 -11.65 15.87 -11.18
CA LYS A 101 -12.72 16.80 -10.78
C LYS A 101 -12.32 18.27 -10.89
N ILE A 102 -11.12 18.63 -10.45
CA ILE A 102 -10.64 20.02 -10.53
C ILE A 102 -10.52 20.49 -11.99
N ILE A 103 -10.14 19.60 -12.91
CA ILE A 103 -10.02 19.92 -14.34
C ILE A 103 -11.33 19.76 -15.13
N GLY A 104 -12.43 19.38 -14.48
CA GLY A 104 -13.76 19.27 -15.07
C GLY A 104 -13.91 18.13 -16.08
N LEU A 105 -13.03 17.12 -16.01
CA LEU A 105 -13.18 15.87 -16.78
C LEU A 105 -14.08 14.86 -16.06
N GLU A 106 -14.38 15.11 -14.79
CA GLU A 106 -15.38 14.50 -13.90
C GLU A 106 -16.02 15.60 -13.05
#